data_AF-A0A9J6GVP2-F1
#
_entry.id   AF-A0A9J6GVP2-F1
#
_cell.length_a   1.000
_cell.length_b   1.000
_cell.length_c   1.000
_cell.angle_alpha   90.00
_cell.angle_beta   90.00
_cell.angle_gamma   90.00
#
_symmetry.space_group_name_H-M   'P 1'
#
loop_
_entity.id
_entity.type
_entity.pdbx_description
1 polymer ?
#
loop_
_entity_poly.entity_id
_entity_poly.type
_entity_poly.pdbx_seq_one_letter_code
_entity_poly.pdbx_strand_id
1 'polypeptide(L)'
;MFGKKLMSIPFTELYSATDDHGYNSPAPETTALYYLAGYVAFKLNKNTRCENCRKEALGSQDSLPPEAVLVIERAFVTGSLVFPSNKLFTCISSVEHTIRQVCKGETFGDLFWDVLDALIKKGTNIVGCPEHAEKFTAELIHFYLVTRMHFFARLKCQENDSAVRAQRERKKAKLV
;
A
#
# COMPACT_ATOMS: atom_id res chain seq x y z
N MET A 1 -0.47 -28.65 -4.81
CA MET A 1 -1.81 -28.02 -4.88
C MET A 1 -2.05 -27.22 -3.61
N PHE A 2 -1.75 -25.92 -3.60
CA PHE A 2 -2.20 -25.00 -2.54
C PHE A 2 -2.67 -23.71 -3.20
N GLY A 3 -3.82 -23.79 -3.86
CA GLY A 3 -4.57 -22.63 -4.29
C GLY A 3 -5.87 -22.60 -3.51
N LYS A 4 -5.95 -21.85 -2.42
CA LYS A 4 -7.21 -21.35 -1.84
C LYS A 4 -6.98 -19.99 -1.16
N LYS A 5 -7.70 -19.00 -1.68
CA LYS A 5 -8.14 -17.72 -1.08
C LYS A 5 -7.11 -16.86 -0.33
N LEU A 6 -6.47 -15.95 -1.06
CA LEU A 6 -5.92 -14.69 -0.53
C LEU A 6 -6.79 -13.47 -0.89
N MET A 7 -8.06 -13.69 -1.22
CA MET A 7 -9.02 -12.63 -1.57
C MET A 7 -10.13 -12.65 -0.53
N SER A 8 -10.37 -11.49 0.09
CA SER A 8 -11.29 -11.20 1.20
C SER A 8 -10.87 -11.69 2.59
N ILE A 9 -10.04 -10.90 3.28
CA ILE A 9 -10.20 -10.75 4.73
C ILE A 9 -11.34 -9.72 4.87
N PRO A 10 -12.55 -10.11 5.30
CA PRO A 10 -13.55 -9.13 5.67
C PRO A 10 -13.00 -8.35 6.88
N PHE A 11 -12.69 -7.07 6.70
CA PHE A 11 -12.21 -6.20 7.77
C PHE A 11 -13.12 -6.22 9.01
N THR A 12 -14.40 -6.55 8.81
CA THR A 12 -15.44 -6.69 9.83
C THR A 12 -15.19 -7.81 10.85
N GLU A 13 -14.40 -8.84 10.51
CA GLU A 13 -14.18 -10.02 11.38
C GLU A 13 -12.93 -9.90 12.28
N LEU A 14 -12.13 -8.84 12.15
CA LEU A 14 -10.92 -8.63 12.97
C LEU A 14 -11.21 -7.96 14.33
N TYR A 15 -12.48 -7.73 14.67
CA TYR A 15 -12.89 -7.09 15.91
C TYR A 15 -13.73 -8.03 16.76
N SER A 16 -13.10 -8.64 17.77
CA SER A 16 -13.81 -9.22 18.91
C SER A 16 -14.31 -8.08 19.80
N ALA A 17 -15.63 -7.98 19.93
CA ALA A 17 -16.32 -7.00 20.74
C ALA A 17 -16.01 -7.19 22.24
N THR A 18 -14.98 -6.50 22.73
CA THR A 18 -14.83 -6.18 24.15
C THR A 18 -14.31 -4.75 24.32
N ASP A 19 -15.00 -3.77 23.74
CA ASP A 19 -14.93 -2.39 24.22
C ASP A 19 -16.19 -1.63 23.77
N ASP A 20 -17.00 -1.17 24.72
CA ASP A 20 -18.32 -0.55 24.50
C ASP A 20 -18.20 0.89 23.95
N HIS A 21 -16.99 1.33 23.59
CA HIS A 21 -16.68 2.67 23.10
C HIS A 21 -15.75 2.62 21.89
N GLY A 22 -16.28 2.24 20.72
CA GLY A 22 -15.57 2.12 19.43
C GLY A 22 -15.08 3.43 18.80
N TYR A 23 -14.31 4.26 19.52
CA TYR A 23 -13.79 5.55 19.03
C TYR A 23 -12.39 5.50 18.40
N ASN A 24 -11.69 4.36 18.41
CA ASN A 24 -10.27 4.26 17.97
C ASN A 24 -10.03 3.27 16.82
N SER A 25 -11.05 2.92 16.03
CA SER A 25 -10.84 2.02 14.89
C SER A 25 -10.32 2.80 13.67
N PRO A 26 -9.10 2.50 13.18
CA PRO A 26 -8.59 3.14 11.96
C PRO A 26 -9.41 2.71 10.74
N ALA A 27 -9.55 3.60 9.78
CA ALA A 27 -10.23 3.28 8.52
C ALA A 27 -9.50 2.12 7.80
N PRO A 28 -10.24 1.17 7.17
CA PRO A 28 -9.63 0.03 6.47
C PRO A 28 -8.56 0.42 5.46
N GLU A 29 -8.77 1.53 4.75
CA GLU A 29 -7.82 2.07 3.77
C GLU A 29 -6.51 2.50 4.44
N THR A 30 -6.60 3.17 5.58
CA THR A 30 -5.45 3.64 6.35
C THR A 30 -4.66 2.46 6.91
N THR A 31 -5.37 1.46 7.43
CA THR A 31 -4.76 0.21 7.92
C THR A 31 -4.07 -0.57 6.80
N ALA A 32 -4.71 -0.69 5.63
CA ALA A 32 -4.10 -1.32 4.46
C ALA A 32 -2.87 -0.54 3.97
N LEU A 33 -2.93 0.80 4.01
CA LEU A 33 -1.83 1.66 3.65
C LEU A 33 -0.65 1.53 4.61
N TYR A 34 -0.90 1.41 5.91
CA TYR A 34 0.12 1.18 6.92
C TYR A 34 0.82 -0.18 6.71
N TYR A 35 0.05 -1.23 6.43
CA TYR A 35 0.58 -2.54 6.05
C TYR A 35 1.47 -2.47 4.79
N LEU A 36 1.04 -1.73 3.77
CA LEU A 36 1.82 -1.51 2.55
C LEU A 36 3.09 -0.69 2.83
N ALA A 37 3.03 0.33 3.68
CA ALA A 37 4.20 1.10 4.09
C ALA A 37 5.23 0.20 4.81
N GLY A 38 4.78 -0.74 5.64
CA GLY A 38 5.65 -1.78 6.22
C GLY A 38 6.33 -2.67 5.17
N TYR A 39 5.59 -3.06 4.13
CA TYR A 39 6.16 -3.79 2.99
C TYR A 39 7.22 -2.97 2.23
N VAL A 40 6.98 -1.68 2.01
CA VAL A 40 7.96 -0.76 1.41
C VAL A 40 9.21 -0.67 2.29
N ALA A 41 9.04 -0.46 3.61
CA ALA A 41 10.15 -0.42 4.56
C ALA A 41 11.01 -1.69 4.46
N PHE A 42 10.36 -2.86 4.49
CA PHE A 42 11.04 -4.15 4.36
C PHE A 42 11.84 -4.28 3.06
N LYS A 43 11.28 -3.86 1.93
CA LYS A 43 11.94 -3.96 0.63
C LYS A 43 13.12 -3.01 0.49
N LEU A 44 12.95 -1.75 0.90
CA LEU A 44 14.04 -0.76 0.85
C LEU A 44 15.18 -1.13 1.80
N ASN A 45 14.85 -1.63 2.98
CA ASN A 45 15.86 -2.04 3.97
C ASN A 45 16.73 -3.21 3.53
N LYS A 46 16.23 -4.06 2.63
CA LYS A 46 17.04 -5.12 2.01
C LYS A 46 18.03 -4.61 0.99
N ASN A 47 17.76 -3.45 0.37
CA ASN A 47 18.52 -2.93 -0.75
C ASN A 47 19.45 -1.76 -0.35
N THR A 48 19.12 -1.04 0.71
CA THR A 48 19.93 0.08 1.18
C THR A 48 21.09 -0.39 2.06
N ARG A 49 22.27 0.21 1.85
CA ARG A 49 23.47 -0.04 2.65
C ARG A 49 23.62 0.93 3.83
N CYS A 50 22.89 2.04 3.82
CA CYS A 50 22.97 3.06 4.86
C CYS A 50 22.12 2.66 6.07
N GLU A 51 22.75 2.39 7.21
CA GLU A 51 22.03 2.01 8.44
C GLU A 51 21.13 3.12 8.96
N ASN A 52 21.53 4.39 8.81
CA ASN A 52 20.73 5.52 9.27
C ASN A 52 19.43 5.64 8.46
N CYS A 53 19.48 5.44 7.14
CA CYS A 53 18.28 5.38 6.30
C CYS A 53 17.37 4.21 6.70
N ARG A 54 17.95 3.04 7.03
CA ARG A 54 17.16 1.90 7.50
C ARG A 54 16.41 2.22 8.78
N LYS A 55 17.11 2.79 9.76
CA LYS A 55 16.52 3.17 11.05
C LYS A 55 15.44 4.23 10.87
N GLU A 56 15.66 5.21 10.00
CA GLU A 56 14.64 6.23 9.72
C GLU A 56 13.36 5.68 9.07
N ALA A 57 13.45 4.59 8.30
CA ALA A 57 12.31 3.97 7.65
C ALA A 57 11.51 3.01 8.57
N LEU A 58 12.11 2.58 9.69
CA LEU A 58 11.56 1.58 10.61
C LEU A 58 10.92 2.22 11.84
N GLY A 59 9.72 1.75 12.20
CA GLY A 59 9.05 2.11 13.44
C GLY A 59 9.49 1.23 14.61
N SER A 60 9.30 1.73 15.83
CA SER A 60 9.43 0.93 17.05
C SER A 60 8.14 0.17 17.36
N GLN A 61 8.24 -0.93 18.12
CA GLN A 61 7.11 -1.65 18.68
C GLN A 61 6.64 -1.09 20.04
N ASP A 62 7.37 -0.13 20.61
CA ASP A 62 7.09 0.40 21.96
C ASP A 62 5.76 1.17 22.02
N SER A 63 5.34 1.76 20.91
CA SER A 63 4.09 2.52 20.79
C SER A 63 3.54 2.39 19.37
N LEU A 64 2.70 1.38 19.16
CA LEU A 64 2.09 1.11 17.87
C LEU A 64 0.81 1.92 17.68
N PRO A 65 0.63 2.56 16.51
CA PRO A 65 -0.60 3.28 16.22
C PRO A 65 -1.74 2.29 15.89
N PRO A 66 -3.02 2.69 16.01
CA PRO A 66 -4.17 1.82 15.71
C PRO A 66 -4.10 1.15 14.33
N GLU A 67 -3.58 1.86 13.32
CA GLU A 67 -3.37 1.41 11.94
C GLU A 67 -2.49 0.15 11.83
N ALA A 68 -1.73 -0.19 12.88
CA ALA A 68 -0.86 -1.35 12.92
C ALA A 68 -1.61 -2.69 13.00
N VAL A 69 -2.94 -2.69 13.20
CA VAL A 69 -3.74 -3.90 13.42
C VAL A 69 -3.51 -4.98 12.35
N LEU A 70 -3.48 -4.64 11.05
CA LEU A 70 -3.21 -5.65 10.01
C LEU A 70 -1.80 -6.23 10.07
N VAL A 71 -0.83 -5.47 10.55
CA VAL A 71 0.56 -5.95 10.71
C VAL A 71 0.64 -6.93 11.88
N ILE A 72 -0.05 -6.62 12.98
CA ILE A 72 -0.12 -7.45 14.19
C ILE A 72 -0.81 -8.78 13.86
N GLU A 73 -2.02 -8.72 13.31
CA GLU A 73 -2.87 -9.89 13.07
C GLU A 73 -2.32 -10.83 11.99
N ARG A 74 -1.53 -10.31 11.04
CA ARG A 74 -0.93 -11.11 9.96
C ARG A 74 0.48 -11.60 10.24
N ALA A 75 1.09 -11.22 11.36
CA ALA A 75 2.43 -11.68 11.71
C ALA A 75 2.37 -13.17 12.05
N PHE A 76 2.96 -14.01 11.19
CA PHE A 76 2.98 -15.46 11.42
C PHE A 76 4.04 -15.86 12.48
N VAL A 77 5.08 -15.05 12.60
CA VAL A 77 6.12 -15.10 13.66
C VAL A 77 6.45 -13.65 14.05
N THR A 78 6.80 -13.42 15.31
CA THR A 78 7.25 -12.12 15.79
C THR A 78 8.37 -11.56 14.92
N GLY A 79 8.20 -10.34 14.40
CA GLY A 79 9.17 -9.69 13.51
C GLY A 79 9.16 -10.18 12.05
N SER A 80 8.24 -11.07 11.66
CA SER A 80 8.05 -11.47 10.26
C SER A 80 7.53 -10.34 9.36
N LEU A 81 6.86 -9.36 9.97
CA LEU A 81 6.41 -8.13 9.35
C LEU A 81 7.07 -6.94 10.02
N VAL A 82 7.17 -5.86 9.24
CA VAL A 82 7.89 -4.65 9.61
C VAL A 82 6.91 -3.52 9.85
N PHE A 83 7.13 -2.76 10.92
CA PHE A 83 6.41 -1.52 11.18
C PHE A 83 7.11 -0.35 10.46
N PRO A 84 6.40 0.44 9.64
CA PRO A 84 6.96 1.66 9.08
C PRO A 84 7.18 2.70 10.18
N SER A 85 8.16 3.59 10.00
CA SER A 85 8.26 4.78 10.84
C SER A 85 7.14 5.78 10.52
N ASN A 86 6.87 6.72 11.43
CA ASN A 86 5.91 7.80 11.18
C ASN A 86 6.31 8.65 9.96
N LYS A 87 7.61 8.92 9.77
CA LYS A 87 8.11 9.65 8.59
C LYS A 87 7.78 8.90 7.29
N LEU A 88 8.07 7.60 7.26
CA LEU A 88 7.77 6.75 6.10
C LEU A 88 6.26 6.69 5.83
N PHE A 89 5.47 6.44 6.86
CA PHE A 89 4.01 6.33 6.72
C PHE A 89 3.40 7.64 6.21
N THR A 90 3.88 8.79 6.70
CA THR A 90 3.42 10.11 6.23
C THR A 90 3.85 10.38 4.78
N CYS A 91 5.07 9.99 4.38
CA CYS A 91 5.53 10.07 3.00
C CYS A 91 4.63 9.22 2.07
N ILE A 92 4.42 7.95 2.41
CA ILE A 92 3.57 7.03 1.63
C ILE A 92 2.13 7.53 1.56
N SER A 93 1.61 8.10 2.65
CA SER A 93 0.27 8.71 2.67
C SER A 93 0.15 9.91 1.75
N SER A 94 1.17 10.75 1.67
CA SER A 94 1.22 11.87 0.71
C SER A 94 1.21 11.38 -0.74
N VAL A 95 1.99 10.34 -1.03
CA VAL A 95 2.05 9.74 -2.38
C VAL A 95 0.71 9.09 -2.74
N GLU A 96 0.12 8.28 -1.85
CA GLU A 96 -1.18 7.66 -2.07
C GLU A 96 -2.29 8.69 -2.26
N HIS A 97 -2.28 9.77 -1.47
CA HIS A 97 -3.20 10.88 -1.67
C HIS A 97 -3.05 11.51 -3.05
N THR A 98 -1.81 11.70 -3.52
CA THR A 98 -1.52 12.28 -4.84
C THR A 98 -2.00 11.37 -5.96
N ILE A 99 -1.73 10.05 -5.86
CA ILE A 99 -2.29 9.04 -6.77
C ILE A 99 -3.80 9.17 -6.85
N ARG A 100 -4.50 9.26 -5.71
CA ARG A 100 -5.97 9.39 -5.68
C ARG A 100 -6.49 10.65 -6.35
N GLN A 101 -5.76 11.76 -6.31
CA GLN A 101 -6.18 12.98 -7.01
C GLN A 101 -6.02 12.84 -8.53
N VAL A 102 -4.91 12.24 -8.98
CA VAL A 102 -4.64 12.05 -10.40
C VAL A 102 -5.56 10.99 -11.02
N CYS A 103 -5.82 9.89 -10.32
CA CYS A 103 -6.72 8.82 -10.76
C CYS A 103 -8.21 9.21 -10.91
N LYS A 104 -8.58 10.47 -10.63
CA LYS A 104 -9.93 10.97 -10.93
C LYS A 104 -10.16 11.21 -12.42
N GLY A 105 -9.09 11.22 -13.24
CA GLY A 105 -9.18 11.28 -14.70
C GLY A 105 -9.43 9.93 -15.38
N GLU A 106 -9.88 9.96 -16.63
CA GLU A 106 -10.27 8.76 -17.40
C GLU A 106 -9.09 7.99 -18.03
N THR A 107 -7.91 8.61 -18.12
CA THR A 107 -6.75 8.05 -18.84
C THR A 107 -5.67 7.55 -17.88
N PHE A 108 -5.42 6.24 -17.90
CA PHE A 108 -4.40 5.58 -17.07
C PHE A 108 -2.99 5.54 -17.70
N GLY A 109 -2.86 5.90 -18.99
CA GLY A 109 -1.62 5.75 -19.76
C GLY A 109 -0.43 6.51 -19.16
N ASP A 110 -0.67 7.74 -18.70
CA ASP A 110 0.37 8.64 -18.19
C ASP A 110 0.35 8.79 -16.67
N LEU A 111 -0.43 7.96 -15.95
CA LEU A 111 -0.64 8.07 -14.50
C LEU A 111 0.66 8.12 -13.69
N PHE A 112 1.68 7.38 -14.12
CA PHE A 112 2.99 7.40 -13.45
C PHE A 112 3.64 8.79 -13.51
N TRP A 113 3.63 9.40 -14.70
CA TRP A 113 4.22 10.71 -14.95
C TRP A 113 3.39 11.82 -14.32
N ASP A 114 2.07 11.75 -14.44
CA ASP A 114 1.17 12.72 -13.83
C ASP A 114 1.31 12.78 -12.31
N VAL A 115 1.50 11.63 -11.66
CA VAL A 115 1.75 11.56 -10.22
C VAL A 115 3.13 12.13 -9.87
N LEU A 116 4.17 11.83 -10.66
CA LEU A 116 5.50 12.41 -10.45
C LEU A 116 5.48 13.93 -10.58
N ASP A 117 4.84 14.46 -11.62
CA ASP A 117 4.70 15.90 -11.83
C ASP A 117 3.95 16.57 -10.69
N ALA A 118 2.88 15.95 -10.20
CA ALA A 118 2.13 16.44 -9.04
C ALA A 118 2.98 16.43 -7.76
N LEU A 119 3.78 15.38 -7.54
CA LEU A 119 4.69 15.29 -6.40
C LEU A 119 5.83 16.31 -6.46
N ILE A 120 6.39 16.56 -7.64
CA ILE A 120 7.43 17.58 -7.85
C ILE A 120 6.88 18.97 -7.52
N LYS A 121 5.65 19.28 -7.96
CA LYS A 121 5.00 20.58 -7.72
C LYS A 121 4.62 20.79 -6.25
N LYS A 122 4.06 19.76 -5.60
CA LYS A 122 3.53 19.86 -4.23
C LYS A 122 4.60 19.64 -3.16
N GLY A 123 5.64 18.90 -3.48
CA GLY A 123 6.58 18.34 -2.51
C GLY A 123 6.00 17.14 -1.75
N THR A 124 6.87 16.45 -1.02
CA THR A 124 6.50 15.34 -0.13
C THR A 124 7.46 15.27 1.05
N ASN A 125 7.09 14.48 2.05
CA ASN A 125 7.92 14.28 3.23
C ASN A 125 9.20 13.53 2.86
N ILE A 126 10.33 14.07 3.31
CA ILE A 126 11.65 13.48 3.10
C ILE A 126 11.89 12.38 4.13
N VAL A 127 12.42 11.26 3.66
CA VAL A 127 12.83 10.10 4.46
C VAL A 127 14.30 9.81 4.16
N GLY A 128 15.08 9.50 5.18
CA GLY A 128 16.49 9.13 5.04
C GLY A 128 17.39 10.12 5.78
N CYS A 129 18.61 9.66 6.08
CA CYS A 129 19.59 10.48 6.78
C CYS A 129 20.03 11.68 5.92
N PRO A 130 20.59 12.75 6.53
CA PRO A 130 20.89 14.01 5.82
C PRO A 130 21.69 13.84 4.51
N GLU A 131 22.60 12.88 4.47
CA GLU A 131 23.44 12.58 3.30
C GLU A 131 22.69 11.90 2.13
N HIS A 132 21.63 11.15 2.42
CA HIS A 132 20.96 10.27 1.45
C HIS A 132 19.48 10.57 1.29
N ALA A 133 18.96 11.59 2.00
CA ALA A 133 17.53 11.83 2.17
C ALA A 133 16.79 11.96 0.83
N GLU A 134 17.34 12.74 -0.10
CA GLU A 134 16.75 12.93 -1.43
C GLU A 134 16.72 11.63 -2.24
N LYS A 135 17.86 10.96 -2.37
CA LYS A 135 17.99 9.72 -3.14
C LYS A 135 17.11 8.60 -2.55
N PHE A 136 17.15 8.42 -1.23
CA PHE A 136 16.37 7.39 -0.55
C PHE A 136 14.86 7.66 -0.67
N THR A 137 14.44 8.92 -0.55
CA THR A 137 13.04 9.33 -0.79
C THR A 137 12.62 9.05 -2.23
N ALA A 138 13.46 9.37 -3.22
CA ALA A 138 13.15 9.09 -4.62
C ALA A 138 13.02 7.59 -4.90
N GLU A 139 13.92 6.75 -4.38
CA GLU A 139 13.86 5.29 -4.50
C GLU A 139 12.58 4.72 -3.86
N LEU A 140 12.21 5.25 -2.69
CA LEU A 140 10.98 4.90 -1.97
C LEU A 140 9.73 5.23 -2.78
N ILE A 141 9.64 6.46 -3.28
CA ILE A 141 8.49 6.92 -4.09
C ILE A 141 8.41 6.08 -5.36
N HIS A 142 9.51 5.91 -6.08
CA HIS A 142 9.56 5.10 -7.29
C HIS A 142 9.06 3.68 -7.04
N PHE A 143 9.59 3.01 -6.00
CA PHE A 143 9.16 1.66 -5.64
C PHE A 143 7.66 1.59 -5.31
N TYR A 144 7.15 2.56 -4.55
CA TYR A 144 5.74 2.59 -4.18
C TYR A 144 4.84 2.85 -5.40
N LEU A 145 5.19 3.80 -6.27
CA LEU A 145 4.45 4.09 -7.50
C LEU A 145 4.38 2.86 -8.40
N VAL A 146 5.51 2.21 -8.65
CA VAL A 146 5.55 0.97 -9.44
C VAL A 146 4.67 -0.10 -8.81
N THR A 147 4.74 -0.28 -7.49
CA THR A 147 3.88 -1.24 -6.77
C THR A 147 2.39 -0.93 -6.97
N ARG A 148 1.98 0.34 -6.89
CA ARG A 148 0.60 0.76 -7.12
C ARG A 148 0.17 0.54 -8.56
N MET A 149 1.03 0.83 -9.55
CA MET A 149 0.74 0.54 -10.96
C MET A 149 0.50 -0.95 -11.20
N HIS A 150 1.28 -1.84 -10.57
CA HIS A 150 1.04 -3.29 -10.65
C HIS A 150 -0.33 -3.68 -10.07
N PHE A 151 -0.73 -3.08 -8.94
CA PHE A 151 -2.06 -3.34 -8.36
C PHE A 151 -3.18 -2.87 -9.29
N PHE A 152 -3.05 -1.68 -9.88
CA PHE A 152 -4.03 -1.16 -10.83
C PHE A 152 -4.11 -2.01 -12.11
N ALA A 153 -2.98 -2.34 -12.72
CA ALA A 153 -2.93 -3.18 -13.91
C ALA A 153 -3.58 -4.55 -13.65
N ARG A 154 -3.24 -5.17 -12.51
CA ARG A 154 -3.83 -6.45 -12.11
C ARG A 154 -5.35 -6.35 -11.92
N LEU A 155 -5.84 -5.28 -11.29
CA LEU A 155 -7.28 -5.06 -11.13
C LEU A 155 -7.98 -4.93 -12.48
N LYS A 156 -7.42 -4.13 -13.40
CA LYS A 156 -7.98 -3.93 -14.75
C LYS A 156 -7.97 -5.21 -15.59
N CYS A 157 -6.90 -6.00 -15.52
CA CYS A 157 -6.86 -7.32 -16.15
C CYS A 157 -7.99 -8.23 -15.63
N GLN A 158 -8.23 -8.25 -14.32
CA GLN A 158 -9.30 -9.06 -13.70
C GLN A 158 -10.71 -8.60 -14.11
N GLU A 159 -10.94 -7.29 -14.19
CA GLU A 159 -12.19 -6.71 -14.69
C GLU A 159 -12.43 -7.12 -16.15
N ASN A 160 -11.41 -6.99 -17.01
CA ASN A 160 -11.50 -7.35 -18.41
C ASN A 160 -11.77 -8.86 -18.62
N ASP A 161 -11.05 -9.72 -17.90
CA ASP A 161 -11.29 -11.17 -17.93
C ASP A 161 -12.72 -11.53 -17.54
N SER A 162 -13.27 -10.85 -16.53
CA SER A 162 -14.64 -11.05 -16.07
C SER A 162 -15.66 -10.59 -17.13
N ALA A 163 -15.41 -9.44 -17.76
CA ALA A 163 -16.24 -8.92 -18.84
C ALA A 163 -16.25 -9.84 -20.08
N VAL A 164 -15.08 -10.35 -20.48
CA VAL A 164 -14.92 -11.30 -21.59
C VAL A 164 -15.64 -12.61 -21.29
N ARG A 165 -15.52 -13.15 -20.07
CA ARG A 165 -16.27 -14.35 -19.65
C ARG A 165 -17.78 -14.11 -19.71
N ALA A 166 -18.27 -13.02 -19.13
CA ALA A 166 -19.69 -12.67 -19.17
C ALA A 166 -20.21 -12.53 -20.62
N GLN A 167 -19.42 -11.94 -21.52
CA GLN A 167 -19.77 -11.85 -22.94
C GLN A 167 -19.83 -13.23 -23.61
N ARG A 168 -18.91 -14.14 -23.31
CA ARG A 168 -18.92 -15.51 -23.84
C ARG A 168 -20.14 -16.29 -23.39
N GLU A 169 -20.49 -16.23 -22.10
CA GLU A 169 -21.67 -16.93 -21.58
C GLU A 169 -22.98 -16.36 -22.16
N ARG A 170 -23.09 -15.04 -22.32
CA ARG A 170 -24.23 -14.43 -23.04
C ARG A 170 -24.35 -14.89 -24.49
N LYS A 171 -23.24 -15.13 -25.18
CA LYS A 171 -23.26 -15.67 -26.56
C LYS A 171 -23.70 -17.13 -26.58
N LYS A 172 -23.25 -17.96 -25.64
CA LYS A 172 -23.68 -19.36 -25.51
C LYS A 172 -25.17 -19.50 -25.22
N ALA A 173 -25.70 -18.66 -24.33
CA ALA A 173 -27.12 -18.68 -23.96
C ALA A 173 -28.09 -18.31 -25.11
N LYS A 174 -27.59 -17.68 -26.18
CA LYS A 174 -28.38 -17.35 -27.38
C LYS A 174 -28.38 -18.46 -28.44
N LEU A 175 -27.58 -19.51 -28.23
CA LEU A 175 -27.45 -20.66 -29.14
C LEU A 175 -28.25 -21.88 -28.65
N VAL A 176 -28.95 -21.75 -27.52
CA VAL A 176 -29.91 -22.71 -26.95
C VAL A 176 -31.30 -22.10 -27.10
#